data_AF-A0A2A5Y413-F1
#
_entry.id   AF-A0A2A5Y413-F1
#
_cell.length_a   1.000
_cell.length_b   1.000
_cell.length_c   1.000
_cell.angle_alpha   90.00
_cell.angle_beta   90.00
_cell.angle_gamma   90.00
#
_symmetry.space_group_name_H-M   'P 1'
#
loop_
_entity.id
_entity.type
_entity.pdbx_description
1 polymer ?
#
loop_
_entity_poly.entity_id
_entity_poly.type
_entity_poly.pdbx_seq_one_letter_code
_entity_poly.pdbx_strand_id
1 'polypeptide(L)' 'MKTDDQEQRLMIALQILLKEFGNYGEPRLRGDGDIQIPLDIDLKKARARQSNLADAFSRMMSDDLGPKRNSTWIK' A
#
# COMPACT_ATOMS: atom_id res chain seq x y z
N MET A 1 8.80 -32.85 -11.48
CA MET A 1 7.91 -32.28 -10.46
C MET A 1 7.05 -31.25 -11.18
N LYS A 2 5.72 -31.37 -11.18
CA LYS A 2 4.88 -30.40 -11.91
C LYS A 2 4.90 -29.09 -11.14
N THR A 3 5.15 -27.99 -11.83
CA THR A 3 5.28 -26.65 -11.25
C THR A 3 4.03 -26.23 -10.47
N ASP A 4 2.86 -26.72 -10.91
CA ASP A 4 1.56 -26.52 -10.26
C ASP A 4 1.50 -27.05 -8.81
N ASP A 5 2.20 -28.16 -8.53
CA ASP A 5 2.21 -28.76 -7.19
C ASP A 5 3.01 -27.92 -6.19
N GLN A 6 4.04 -27.20 -6.68
CA GLN A 6 4.88 -26.35 -5.85
C GLN A 6 4.16 -25.04 -5.49
N GLU A 7 3.47 -24.45 -6.46
CA GLU A 7 2.69 -23.23 -6.27
C GLU A 7 1.55 -23.44 -5.26
N GLN A 8 0.80 -24.53 -5.40
CA GLN A 8 -0.28 -24.85 -4.46
C GLN A 8 0.25 -25.05 -3.04
N ARG A 9 1.39 -25.74 -2.88
CA ARG A 9 2.04 -25.92 -1.56
C ARG A 9 2.47 -24.59 -0.96
N LEU A 10 3.03 -23.69 -1.77
CA LEU A 10 3.43 -22.35 -1.34
C LEU A 10 2.23 -21.54 -0.86
N MET A 11 1.12 -21.57 -1.60
CA MET A 11 -0.11 -20.86 -1.23
C MET A 11 -0.73 -21.38 0.06
N ILE A 12 -0.74 -22.71 0.27
CA ILE A 12 -1.23 -23.31 1.52
C ILE A 12 -0.35 -22.89 2.71
N ALA A 13 0.97 -22.93 2.55
CA ALA A 13 1.90 -22.50 3.59
C ALA A 13 1.72 -21.02 3.95
N LEU A 14 1.54 -20.16 2.94
CA LEU A 14 1.26 -18.74 3.13
C LEU A 14 -0.04 -18.49 3.88
N GLN A 15 -1.11 -19.22 3.57
CA GLN A 15 -2.37 -19.09 4.29
C GLN A 15 -2.25 -19.47 5.77
N ILE A 16 -1.48 -20.52 6.08
CA ILE A 16 -1.22 -20.92 7.47
C ILE A 16 -0.44 -19.82 8.20
N LEU A 17 0.61 -19.30 7.58
CA LEU A 17 1.43 -18.22 8.14
C LEU A 17 0.60 -16.95 8.38
N LEU A 18 -0.22 -16.54 7.41
CA LEU A 18 -0.99 -15.30 7.51
C LEU A 18 -2.08 -15.36 8.58
N LYS A 19 -2.54 -16.55 8.99
CA LYS A 19 -3.44 -16.69 10.15
C LYS A 19 -2.79 -16.23 11.47
N GLU A 20 -1.47 -16.29 11.57
CA GLU A 20 -0.73 -15.76 12.73
C GLU A 20 -0.66 -14.23 12.71
N PHE A 21 -0.90 -13.61 11.55
CA PHE A 21 -0.82 -12.16 11.35
C PHE A 21 -2.17 -11.61 10.88
N GLY A 22 -3.06 -11.28 11.81
CA GLY A 22 -4.43 -10.79 11.54
C GLY A 22 -4.54 -9.45 10.81
N ASN A 23 -3.43 -8.87 10.34
CA ASN A 23 -3.39 -7.60 9.61
C ASN A 23 -3.44 -7.78 8.08
N TYR A 24 -3.39 -9.02 7.61
CA TYR A 24 -3.28 -9.36 6.20
C TYR A 24 -4.47 -10.22 5.77
N GLY A 25 -4.99 -9.96 4.58
CA GLY A 25 -6.03 -10.75 3.96
C GLY A 25 -5.47 -11.94 3.18
N GLU A 26 -6.35 -12.63 2.46
CA GLU A 26 -5.98 -13.83 1.71
C GLU A 26 -4.97 -13.53 0.58
N PRO A 27 -3.89 -14.33 0.47
CA PRO A 27 -2.92 -14.21 -0.60
C PRO A 27 -3.53 -14.66 -1.93
N ARG A 28 -3.19 -13.98 -3.03
CA ARG A 28 -3.69 -14.26 -4.39
C ARG A 28 -2.55 -14.30 -5.40
N LEU A 29 -2.58 -15.24 -6.33
CA LEU A 29 -1.70 -15.25 -7.49
C LEU A 29 -2.18 -14.27 -8.57
N ARG A 30 -1.24 -13.52 -9.13
CA ARG A 30 -1.42 -12.74 -10.36
C ARG A 30 -1.03 -13.59 -11.56
N GLY A 31 -1.54 -13.21 -12.74
CA GLY A 31 -1.29 -13.91 -14.00
C GLY A 31 0.20 -14.01 -14.39
N ASP A 32 1.05 -13.15 -13.82
CA ASP A 32 2.50 -13.12 -14.06
C ASP A 32 3.29 -14.02 -13.09
N GLY A 33 2.61 -14.74 -12.18
CA GLY A 33 3.24 -15.59 -11.16
C GLY A 33 3.56 -14.87 -9.84
N ASP A 34 3.34 -13.56 -9.77
CA ASP A 34 3.50 -12.78 -8.55
C ASP A 34 2.41 -13.10 -7.51
N ILE A 35 2.79 -13.18 -6.24
CA ILE A 35 1.86 -13.34 -5.12
C ILE A 35 1.55 -11.99 -4.50
N GLN A 36 0.29 -11.59 -4.52
CA GLN A 36 -0.20 -10.40 -3.84
C GLN A 36 -0.83 -10.76 -2.50
N ILE A 37 -0.36 -10.13 -1.42
CA ILE A 37 -0.95 -10.22 -0.08
C ILE A 37 -1.57 -8.87 0.28
N PRO A 38 -2.91 -8.73 0.30
CA PRO A 38 -3.56 -7.48 0.66
C PRO A 38 -3.46 -7.22 2.17
N LEU A 39 -3.27 -5.96 2.57
CA LEU A 39 -3.55 -5.55 3.95
C LEU A 39 -5.06 -5.55 4.19
N ASP A 40 -5.46 -5.91 5.41
CA ASP A 40 -6.86 -5.91 5.82
C ASP A 40 -7.50 -4.54 5.59
N ILE A 41 -8.77 -4.54 5.20
CA ILE A 41 -9.50 -3.37 4.68
C ILE A 41 -9.56 -2.26 5.73
N ASP A 42 -9.63 -2.61 7.01
CA ASP A 42 -9.70 -1.63 8.09
C ASP A 42 -8.36 -0.92 8.36
N LEU A 43 -7.24 -1.64 8.23
CA LEU A 43 -5.89 -1.06 8.25
C LEU A 43 -5.63 -0.24 6.98
N LYS A 44 -6.11 -0.71 5.82
CA LYS A 44 -6.00 0.02 4.56
C LYS A 44 -6.81 1.32 4.60
N LYS A 45 -8.01 1.32 5.18
CA LYS A 45 -8.82 2.52 5.45
C LYS A 45 -8.16 3.44 6.47
N ALA A 46 -7.53 2.91 7.52
CA ALA A 46 -6.80 3.73 8.49
C ALA A 46 -5.59 4.44 7.83
N ARG A 47 -4.79 3.71 7.04
CA ARG A 47 -3.64 4.26 6.32
C ARG A 47 -4.07 5.24 5.22
N ALA A 48 -5.15 4.95 4.50
CA ALA A 48 -5.72 5.88 3.50
C ALA A 48 -6.26 7.16 4.15
N ARG A 49 -6.95 7.06 5.30
CA ARG A 49 -7.41 8.23 6.06
C ARG A 49 -6.24 9.09 6.57
N GLN A 50 -5.16 8.46 7.04
CA GLN A 50 -3.95 9.16 7.47
C GLN A 50 -3.26 9.88 6.29
N SER A 51 -3.16 9.23 5.12
CA SER A 51 -2.62 9.87 3.91
C SER A 51 -3.47 11.06 3.47
N ASN A 52 -4.79 10.89 3.39
CA ASN A 52 -5.71 11.97 3.00
C ASN A 52 -5.65 13.16 3.96
N LEU A 53 -5.46 12.89 5.25
CA LEU A 53 -5.29 13.93 6.27
C LEU A 53 -3.97 14.68 6.08
N ALA A 54 -2.85 13.97 5.85
CA ALA A 54 -1.56 14.61 5.58
C ALA A 54 -1.57 15.43 4.27
N ASP A 55 -2.26 14.94 3.25
CA ASP A 55 -2.46 15.66 1.98
C ASP A 55 -3.34 16.91 2.18
N ALA A 56 -4.40 16.81 2.98
CA ALA A 56 -5.24 17.95 3.32
C ALA A 56 -4.48 19.03 4.10
N PHE A 57 -3.66 18.62 5.09
CA PHE A 57 -2.80 19.55 5.82
C PHE A 57 -1.73 20.18 4.92
N SER A 58 -1.12 19.42 4.02
CA SER A 58 -0.14 19.95 3.07
C SER A 58 -0.75 20.95 2.09
N ARG A 59 -1.99 20.71 1.63
CA ARG A 59 -2.74 21.67 0.81
C ARG A 59 -3.09 22.94 1.57
N MET A 60 -3.60 22.80 2.79
CA MET A 60 -3.91 23.95 3.65
C MET A 60 -2.68 24.81 3.94
N MET A 61 -1.52 24.19 4.22
CA MET A 61 -0.26 24.92 4.40
C MET A 61 0.24 25.55 3.09
N SER A 62 0.04 24.89 1.94
CA SER A 62 0.43 25.43 0.64
C SER A 62 -0.41 26.64 0.24
N ASP A 63 -1.70 26.63 0.59
CA ASP A 63 -2.63 27.75 0.34
C ASP A 63 -2.33 28.94 1.27
N ASP A 64 -1.88 28.68 2.50
CA ASP A 64 -1.51 29.71 3.49
C ASP A 64 -0.12 30.35 3.23
N LEU A 65 0.79 29.63 2.55
CA LEU A 65 2.14 30.11 2.24
C LEU A 65 2.21 31.22 1.16
N GLY A 66 1.06 31.59 0.57
CA GLY A 66 0.97 32.61 -0.47
C GLY A 66 1.74 32.25 -1.76
N PRO A 67 1.64 33.06 -2.82
CA PRO A 67 2.30 32.76 -4.10
C PRO A 67 3.82 32.66 -3.90
N LYS A 68 4.42 31.53 -4.28
CA LYS A 68 5.88 31.35 -4.33
C LYS A 68 6.49 32.50 -5.15
N ARG A 69 7.20 33.42 -4.49
CA ARG A 69 7.93 34.50 -5.15
C ARG A 69 9.05 33.87 -5.99
N ASN A 70 8.91 33.86 -7.31
CA ASN A 70 9.98 33.50 -8.23
C ASN A 70 11.16 34.47 -8.02
N SER A 71 12.28 33.98 -7.50
CA SER A 71 13.49 34.78 -7.25
C SER A 71 14.43 34.81 -8.47
N THR A 72 13.89 34.88 -9.69
CA THR A 72 14.69 34.90 -10.91
C THR A 72 14.72 36.30 -11.53
N TRP A 73 15.19 37.28 -10.75
CA TRP A 73 15.87 38.47 -11.26
C TRP A 73 16.93 38.85 -10.24
N ILE A 74 18.13 38.26 -10.41
CA ILE A 74 19.35 38.80 -9.83
C ILE A 74 20.19 39.30 -11.01
N LYS A 75 20.66 40.53 -10.82
CA LYS A 75 21.14 41.55 -11.76
C LYS A 75 22.21 41.11 -12.75
#